data_AF-A0A818YT94-F1
#
_entry.id   AF-A0A818YT94-F1
#
_cell.length_a   1.000
_cell.length_b   1.000
_cell.length_c   1.000
_cell.angle_alpha   90.00
_cell.angle_beta   90.00
_cell.angle_gamma   90.00
#
_symmetry.space_group_name_H-M   'P 1'
#
loop_
_entity.id
_entity.type
_entity.pdbx_description
1 polymer ?
#
loop_
_entity_poly.entity_id
_entity_poly.type
_entity_poly.pdbx_seq_one_letter_code
_entity_poly.pdbx_strand_id
1 'polypeptide(L)' 'MKNVGTFIKWLVNDIIKEEKDTMNASNIDEKDVSRAVPNKAKSWFQQQLI' A
#
# COMPACT_ATOMS: atom_id res chain seq x y z
N MET A 1 -17.30 -1.73 3.59
CA MET A 1 -16.05 -2.27 3.01
C MET A 1 -15.55 -1.54 1.76
N LYS A 2 -16.39 -0.90 0.93
CA LYS A 2 -15.93 -0.13 -0.26
C LYS A 2 -14.81 0.88 0.03
N ASN A 3 -14.87 1.58 1.17
CA ASN A 3 -13.88 2.61 1.53
C ASN A 3 -12.48 2.03 1.82
N VAL A 4 -12.40 0.78 2.30
CA VAL A 4 -11.12 0.11 2.58
C VAL A 4 -10.35 -0.17 1.29
N GLY A 5 -11.07 -0.64 0.25
CA GLY A 5 -10.47 -0.88 -1.07
C GLY A 5 -9.96 0.40 -1.71
N THR A 6 -10.74 1.49 -1.63
CA THR A 6 -10.32 2.82 -2.12
C THR A 6 -9.09 3.33 -1.37
N PHE A 7 -9.09 3.22 -0.03
CA PHE A 7 -7.95 3.62 0.81
C PHE A 7 -6.68 2.85 0.45
N ILE A 8 -6.76 1.51 0.38
CA ILE A 8 -5.60 0.67 0.06
C ILE A 8 -5.06 1.00 -1.32
N LYS A 9 -5.93 1.18 -2.32
CA LYS A 9 -5.51 1.54 -3.68
C LYS A 9 -4.81 2.90 -3.71
N TRP A 10 -5.38 3.90 -3.03
CA TRP A 10 -4.75 5.21 -2.92
C TRP A 10 -3.36 5.11 -2.29
N LEU A 11 -3.23 4.44 -1.15
CA LEU A 11 -1.97 4.29 -0.43
C LEU A 11 -0.91 3.55 -1.24
N VAL A 12 -1.25 2.44 -1.90
CA VAL A 12 -0.32 1.68 -2.73
C VAL A 12 0.19 2.52 -3.90
N ASN A 13 -0.70 3.24 -4.57
CA ASN A 13 -0.32 4.11 -5.69
C ASN A 13 0.59 5.25 -5.25
N ASP A 14 0.34 5.80 -4.06
CA ASP A 14 1.16 6.88 -3.48
C ASP A 14 2.58 6.38 -3.20
N ILE A 15 2.72 5.24 -2.53
CA ILE A 15 4.02 4.58 -2.28
C ILE A 15 4.77 4.32 -3.59
N ILE A 16 4.11 3.74 -4.59
CA ILE A 16 4.75 3.43 -5.88
C ILE A 16 5.24 4.71 -6.58
N LYS A 17 4.48 5.81 -6.46
CA LYS A 17 4.83 7.09 -7.08
C LYS A 17 6.01 7.75 -6.38
N GLU A 18 6.04 7.73 -5.04
CA GLU A 18 7.03 8.45 -4.25
C GLU A 18 8.33 7.65 -4.05
N GLU A 19 8.24 6.33 -3.93
CA GLU A 19 9.38 5.46 -3.57
C GLU A 19 9.96 4.68 -4.75
N LYS A 20 9.62 5.07 -6.00
CA LYS A 20 10.03 4.31 -7.20
C LYS A 20 11.54 4.10 -7.29
N ASP A 21 12.33 5.11 -6.97
CA ASP A 21 13.79 5.03 -7.02
C ASP A 21 14.32 4.08 -5.94
N THR A 22 13.79 4.16 -4.72
CA THR A 22 14.10 3.26 -3.61
C THR A 22 13.73 1.81 -3.94
N MET A 23 12.57 1.60 -4.55
CA MET A 23 12.09 0.29 -5.00
C MET A 23 13.04 -0.32 -6.03
N ASN A 24 13.45 0.46 -7.05
CA ASN A 24 14.40 0.01 -8.07
C ASN A 24 15.76 -0.32 -7.46
N ALA A 25 16.29 0.52 -6.57
CA ALA A 25 17.55 0.28 -5.87
C ALA A 25 17.51 -0.96 -4.98
N SER A 26 16.32 -1.34 -4.49
CA SER A 26 16.09 -2.49 -3.61
C SER A 26 15.61 -3.74 -4.36
N ASN A 27 15.50 -3.68 -5.70
CA ASN A 27 14.94 -4.75 -6.55
C ASN A 27 13.54 -5.21 -6.11
N ILE A 28 12.70 -4.26 -5.69
CA ILE A 28 11.30 -4.45 -5.30
C ILE A 28 10.44 -3.96 -6.46
N ASP A 29 9.49 -4.79 -6.91
CA ASP A 29 8.55 -4.39 -7.96
C ASP A 29 7.20 -3.92 -7.41
N GLU A 30 6.38 -3.32 -8.27
CA GLU A 30 5.05 -2.82 -7.90
C GLU A 30 4.11 -3.95 -7.39
N LYS A 31 4.33 -5.20 -7.80
CA LYS A 31 3.52 -6.36 -7.36
C LYS A 31 3.88 -6.76 -5.94
N ASP A 32 5.15 -6.66 -5.57
CA ASP A 32 5.61 -6.89 -4.20
C ASP A 32 4.92 -5.91 -3.24
N VAL A 33 4.90 -4.62 -3.60
CA VAL A 33 4.21 -3.56 -2.84
C VAL A 33 2.70 -3.84 -2.79
N SER A 34 2.10 -4.16 -3.94
CA SER A 34 0.66 -4.45 -4.07
C SER A 34 0.23 -5.70 -3.31
N ARG A 35 1.16 -6.59 -2.93
CA ARG A 35 0.89 -7.78 -2.11
C ARG A 35 1.14 -7.54 -0.62
N ALA A 36 2.21 -6.82 -0.27
CA ALA A 36 2.64 -6.66 1.12
C ALA A 36 1.87 -5.55 1.85
N VAL A 37 1.69 -4.38 1.21
CA VAL A 37 1.10 -3.18 1.84
C VAL A 37 -0.36 -3.40 2.28
N PRO A 38 -1.25 -4.00 1.47
CA PRO A 38 -2.66 -4.18 1.86
C PRO A 38 -2.85 -4.94 3.17
N ASN A 39 -1.97 -5.90 3.49
CA ASN A 39 -2.08 -6.70 4.70
C ASN A 39 -1.90 -5.85 5.97
N LYS A 40 -0.92 -4.93 5.96
CA LYS A 40 -0.69 -4.00 7.07
C LYS A 40 -1.72 -2.86 7.07
N ALA A 41 -1.96 -2.27 5.90
CA ALA A 41 -2.85 -1.12 5.74
C ALA A 41 -4.29 -1.42 6.18
N LYS A 42 -4.80 -2.61 5.86
CA LYS A 42 -6.14 -3.04 6.26
C LYS A 42 -6.27 -3.12 7.78
N SER A 43 -5.31 -3.76 8.46
CA SER A 43 -5.32 -3.91 9.92
C SER A 43 -5.30 -2.54 10.60
N TRP A 44 -4.42 -1.64 10.14
CA TRP A 44 -4.34 -0.28 10.66
C TRP A 44 -5.65 0.49 10.46
N PHE A 45 -6.21 0.49 9.25
CA PHE A 45 -7.44 1.22 8.94
C PHE A 45 -8.63 0.71 9.75
N GLN A 46 -8.70 -0.61 10.02
CA GLN A 46 -9.72 -1.17 10.89
C GLN A 46 -9.59 -0.69 12.34
N GLN A 47 -8.38 -0.54 12.86
CA GLN A 47 -8.14 -0.03 14.22
C GLN A 47 -8.52 1.45 14.37
N GLN A 48 -8.39 2.26 13.33
CA GLN A 48 -8.74 3.69 13.35
C GLN A 48 -10.25 3.96 13.26
N LEU A 49 -11.06 2.93 12.98
CA LEU A 49 -12.53 3.03 12.93
C LEU A 49 -13.20 2.61 14.25
N ILE A 50 -12.41 2.28 15.27
CA ILE A 50 -12.85 1.83 16.59
C ILE A 50 -12.73 2.99 17.58
#